data_AF-A0A6J4SHI5-F1
#
_entry.id   AF-A0A6J4SHI5-F1
#
_cell.length_a   1.000
_cell.length_b   1.000
_cell.length_c   1.000
_cell.angle_alpha   90.00
_cell.angle_beta   90.00
_cell.angle_gamma   90.00
#
_symmetry.space_group_name_H-M   'P 1'
#
loop_
_entity.id
_entity.type
_entity.pdbx_description
1 polymer ?
#
loop_
_entity_poly.entity_id
_entity_poly.type
_entity_poly.pdbx_seq_one_letter_code
_entity_poly.pdbx_strand_id
1 'polypeptide(L)'
;MLVALTILVSIVAFAGSEPIGETEAPPPVPQAQQQLPDVPDPVPDVEPPPAEQPEPEQEPASSSGTPDWLRWLGLLLLAVAAALVARAVRRRLRDGGRRRPRRPRVPSAVEEEPEPEEDVARRAIDAALVPLREPVDAREAVIEAYVRMERVLAERALERQAPEAPREYLDRVLREQGMPERSLTALTELFEEARFSRHPVPDEAPAHARAELEHAREVLGVSATP
;
A
#
# COMPACT_ATOMS: atom_id res chain seq x y z
N MET A 1 -7.15 17.14 -4.30
CA MET A 1 -6.86 16.40 -3.05
C MET A 1 -8.02 16.42 -2.06
N LEU A 2 -8.87 17.47 -2.01
CA LEU A 2 -10.03 17.51 -1.10
C LEU A 2 -11.10 16.44 -1.40
N VAL A 3 -11.35 16.13 -2.68
CA VAL A 3 -12.41 15.21 -3.13
C VAL A 3 -12.14 13.74 -2.79
N ALA A 4 -10.88 13.33 -2.68
CA ALA A 4 -10.51 11.96 -2.30
C ALA A 4 -10.65 11.72 -0.79
N LEU A 5 -10.53 12.79 0.02
CA LEU A 5 -10.65 12.72 1.48
C LEU A 5 -12.12 12.60 1.92
N THR A 6 -13.05 13.24 1.18
CA THR A 6 -14.49 13.22 1.50
C THR A 6 -15.15 11.87 1.22
N ILE A 7 -14.68 11.12 0.21
CA ILE A 7 -15.21 9.79 -0.13
C ILE A 7 -14.82 8.75 0.94
N LEU A 8 -13.62 8.86 1.53
CA LEU A 8 -13.14 7.92 2.54
C LEU A 8 -13.85 8.09 3.89
N VAL A 9 -14.22 9.32 4.27
CA VAL A 9 -14.93 9.60 5.54
C VAL A 9 -16.42 9.21 5.47
N SER A 10 -17.02 9.23 4.28
CA SER A 10 -18.46 8.92 4.12
C SER A 10 -18.79 7.41 4.29
N ILE A 11 -17.82 6.51 4.09
CA ILE A 11 -18.07 5.06 4.15
C ILE A 11 -18.12 4.54 5.60
N VAL A 12 -17.49 5.23 6.55
CA VAL A 12 -17.41 4.80 7.96
C VAL A 12 -18.68 5.14 8.76
N ALA A 13 -19.53 6.05 8.26
CA ALA A 13 -20.74 6.49 8.96
C ALA A 13 -22.02 5.68 8.62
N PHE A 14 -22.01 4.81 7.60
CA PHE A 14 -23.24 4.15 7.11
C PHE A 14 -23.50 2.75 7.70
N ALA A 15 -22.59 2.17 8.48
CA ALA A 15 -22.72 0.81 8.99
C ALA A 15 -23.40 0.71 10.38
N GLY A 16 -24.25 1.67 10.74
CA GLY A 16 -24.75 1.84 12.11
C GLY A 16 -26.26 1.94 12.28
N SER A 17 -27.08 1.51 11.32
CA SER A 17 -28.54 1.54 11.49
C SER A 17 -29.27 0.38 10.80
N GLU A 18 -29.51 -0.69 11.54
CA GLU A 18 -30.72 -1.53 11.48
C GLU A 18 -30.96 -2.06 12.92
N PRO A 19 -32.21 -2.28 13.40
CA PRO A 19 -33.39 -2.70 12.61
C PRO A 19 -34.71 -1.97 12.97
N ILE A 20 -35.61 -1.81 11.99
CA ILE A 20 -37.04 -1.60 12.29
C ILE A 20 -37.72 -2.96 12.13
N GLY A 21 -38.21 -3.51 13.25
CA GLY A 21 -39.07 -4.68 13.23
C GLY A 21 -40.37 -4.36 12.52
N GLU A 22 -40.58 -4.98 11.36
CA GLU A 22 -41.92 -5.11 10.80
C GLU A 22 -42.68 -6.10 11.68
N THR A 23 -43.53 -5.55 12.56
CA THR A 23 -44.66 -6.28 13.14
C THR A 23 -45.55 -6.72 11.99
N GLU A 24 -45.37 -7.95 11.53
CA GLU A 24 -46.29 -8.63 10.65
C GLU A 24 -47.63 -8.76 11.40
N ALA A 25 -48.59 -7.93 11.01
CA ALA A 25 -49.95 -8.02 11.51
C ALA A 25 -50.51 -9.41 11.15
N PRO A 26 -51.08 -10.16 12.10
CA PRO A 26 -51.66 -11.46 11.79
C PRO A 26 -52.81 -11.29 10.78
N PRO A 27 -52.94 -12.18 9.78
CA PRO A 27 -54.05 -12.10 8.83
C PRO A 27 -55.40 -12.19 9.55
N PRO A 28 -56.45 -11.54 9.03
CA PRO A 28 -57.77 -11.63 9.63
C PRO A 28 -58.22 -13.10 9.63
N VAL A 29 -58.40 -13.65 10.83
CA VAL A 29 -58.95 -14.99 11.03
C VAL A 29 -60.32 -15.03 10.34
N PRO A 30 -60.58 -15.94 9.39
CA PRO A 30 -61.93 -16.15 8.89
C PRO A 30 -62.81 -16.52 10.08
N GLN A 31 -63.88 -15.74 10.32
CA GLN A 31 -64.89 -16.12 11.30
C GLN A 31 -65.59 -17.38 10.81
N ALA A 32 -65.00 -18.54 11.16
CA ALA A 32 -65.67 -19.82 11.08
C ALA A 32 -66.89 -19.71 12.01
N GLN A 33 -68.07 -19.67 11.39
CA GLN A 33 -69.36 -19.85 12.04
C GLN A 33 -69.25 -21.04 12.99
N GLN A 34 -69.09 -20.77 14.29
CA GLN A 34 -69.10 -21.81 15.32
C GLN A 34 -70.53 -22.30 15.45
N GLN A 35 -70.89 -23.20 14.56
CA GLN A 35 -72.06 -24.05 14.69
C GLN A 35 -71.80 -24.96 15.89
N LEU A 36 -72.37 -24.57 17.03
CA LEU A 36 -72.23 -25.25 18.32
C LEU A 36 -72.78 -26.68 18.21
N PRO A 37 -71.94 -27.73 18.33
CA PRO A 37 -72.45 -29.09 18.51
C PRO A 37 -72.96 -29.24 19.95
N ASP A 38 -74.09 -29.94 20.10
CA ASP A 38 -74.70 -30.34 21.37
C ASP A 38 -73.64 -30.80 22.39
N VAL A 39 -73.60 -30.16 23.56
CA VAL A 39 -72.78 -30.56 24.70
C VAL A 39 -73.61 -31.50 25.58
N PRO A 40 -73.28 -32.81 25.70
CA PRO A 40 -73.90 -33.65 26.71
C PRO A 40 -73.17 -33.51 28.06
N ASP A 41 -73.96 -33.21 29.09
CA ASP A 41 -73.81 -33.30 30.56
C ASP A 41 -72.49 -32.94 31.29
N PRO A 42 -72.58 -32.32 32.49
CA PRO A 42 -71.43 -31.82 33.24
C PRO A 42 -70.57 -32.95 33.82
N VAL A 43 -69.27 -32.89 33.52
CA VAL A 43 -68.23 -33.69 34.19
C VAL A 43 -68.09 -33.21 35.64
N PRO A 44 -68.04 -34.09 36.65
CA PRO A 44 -67.87 -33.67 38.04
C PRO A 44 -66.52 -32.99 38.28
N ASP A 45 -66.53 -31.96 39.13
CA ASP A 45 -65.40 -31.12 39.55
C ASP A 45 -64.11 -31.90 39.75
N VAL A 46 -63.12 -31.65 38.90
CA VAL A 46 -61.72 -31.94 39.20
C VAL A 46 -61.12 -30.64 39.74
N GLU A 47 -60.80 -30.65 41.03
CA GLU A 47 -60.10 -29.58 41.73
C GLU A 47 -58.77 -29.26 41.00
N PRO A 48 -58.52 -28.01 40.57
CA PRO A 48 -57.27 -27.68 39.90
C PRO A 48 -56.10 -27.77 40.90
N PRO A 49 -54.93 -28.31 40.52
CA PRO A 49 -53.76 -28.32 41.40
C PRO A 49 -53.32 -26.87 41.70
N PRO A 50 -52.75 -26.59 42.89
CA PRO A 50 -52.23 -25.27 43.24
C PRO A 50 -51.25 -24.73 42.19
N ALA A 51 -51.48 -23.49 41.76
CA ALA A 51 -50.62 -22.78 40.81
C ALA A 51 -49.19 -22.65 41.37
N GLU A 52 -48.22 -23.33 40.74
CA GLU A 52 -46.80 -23.03 40.92
C GLU A 52 -46.52 -21.64 40.35
N GLN A 53 -45.98 -20.75 41.19
CA GLN A 53 -45.53 -19.42 40.77
C GLN A 53 -44.21 -19.59 39.98
N PRO A 54 -44.04 -18.98 38.80
CA PRO A 54 -42.79 -19.09 38.06
C PRO A 54 -41.66 -18.39 38.84
N GLU A 55 -40.56 -19.11 39.07
CA GLU A 55 -39.29 -18.52 39.51
C GLU A 55 -38.85 -17.43 38.51
N PRO A 56 -38.25 -16.32 38.96
CA PRO A 56 -37.72 -15.33 38.03
C PRO A 56 -36.55 -15.96 37.26
N GLU A 57 -36.75 -16.16 35.96
CA GLU A 57 -35.67 -16.43 35.01
C GLU A 57 -34.62 -15.33 35.15
N GLN A 58 -33.47 -15.69 35.72
CA GLN A 58 -32.31 -14.81 35.73
C GLN A 58 -31.82 -14.69 34.29
N GLU A 59 -32.11 -13.55 33.65
CA GLU A 59 -31.53 -13.20 32.36
C GLU A 59 -30.00 -13.24 32.48
N PRO A 60 -29.28 -14.01 31.63
CA PRO A 60 -27.84 -14.00 31.67
C PRO A 60 -27.37 -12.60 31.27
N ALA A 61 -26.71 -11.92 32.21
CA ALA A 61 -26.08 -10.63 31.99
C ALA A 61 -25.26 -10.67 30.70
N SER A 62 -25.76 -10.00 29.66
CA SER A 62 -25.09 -9.92 28.37
C SER A 62 -23.84 -9.09 28.59
N SER A 63 -22.69 -9.75 28.72
CA SER A 63 -21.40 -9.09 28.79
C SER A 63 -21.09 -8.48 27.42
N SER A 64 -21.52 -7.24 27.22
CA SER A 64 -21.23 -6.41 26.05
C SER A 64 -19.77 -5.92 26.05
N GLY A 65 -18.82 -6.86 26.09
CA GLY A 65 -17.41 -6.58 25.82
C GLY A 65 -17.22 -6.55 24.31
N THR A 66 -16.63 -5.47 23.77
CA THR A 66 -16.18 -5.44 22.37
C THR A 66 -15.38 -6.71 22.10
N PRO A 67 -15.79 -7.60 21.18
CA PRO A 67 -15.09 -8.84 20.93
C PRO A 67 -13.63 -8.56 20.58
N ASP A 68 -12.69 -9.31 21.17
CA ASP A 68 -11.26 -9.03 21.00
C ASP A 68 -10.81 -9.10 19.53
N TRP A 69 -11.52 -9.83 18.68
CA TRP A 69 -11.26 -9.88 17.24
C TRP A 69 -11.49 -8.52 16.54
N LEU A 70 -12.40 -7.66 17.01
CA LEU A 70 -12.58 -6.30 16.49
C LEU A 70 -11.34 -5.44 16.74
N ARG A 71 -10.72 -5.59 17.92
CA ARG A 71 -9.52 -4.83 18.28
C ARG A 71 -8.35 -5.22 17.37
N TRP A 72 -8.14 -6.52 17.17
CA TRP A 72 -7.11 -7.04 16.26
C TRP A 72 -7.36 -6.63 14.81
N LEU A 73 -8.62 -6.66 14.35
CA LEU A 73 -8.99 -6.18 13.02
C LEU A 73 -8.72 -4.68 12.86
N GLY A 74 -9.06 -3.87 13.87
CA GLY A 74 -8.77 -2.43 13.87
C GLY A 74 -7.26 -2.14 13.82
N LEU A 75 -6.45 -2.87 14.59
CA LEU A 75 -4.99 -2.76 14.56
C LEU A 75 -4.40 -3.17 13.20
N LEU A 76 -4.91 -4.25 12.59
CA LEU A 76 -4.50 -4.68 11.26
C LEU A 76 -4.80 -3.62 10.21
N LEU A 77 -6.02 -3.08 10.19
CA LEU A 77 -6.42 -2.02 9.26
C LEU A 77 -5.57 -0.75 9.45
N LEU A 78 -5.28 -0.37 10.70
CA LEU A 78 -4.40 0.76 11.01
C LEU A 78 -2.98 0.52 10.50
N ALA A 79 -2.43 -0.69 10.68
CA ALA A 79 -1.10 -1.05 10.20
C ALA A 79 -1.01 -1.01 8.66
N VAL A 80 -2.03 -1.54 7.96
CA VAL A 80 -2.13 -1.47 6.50
C VAL A 80 -2.22 -0.02 6.01
N ALA A 81 -3.07 0.79 6.64
CA ALA A 81 -3.19 2.21 6.32
C ALA A 81 -1.86 2.96 6.52
N ALA A 82 -1.18 2.73 7.64
CA ALA A 82 0.13 3.31 7.92
C ALA A 82 1.18 2.90 6.87
N ALA A 83 1.19 1.62 6.44
CA ALA A 83 2.09 1.14 5.39
C ALA A 83 1.83 1.83 4.04
N LEU A 84 0.57 2.01 3.67
CA LEU A 84 0.17 2.72 2.44
C LEU A 84 0.54 4.20 2.49
N VAL A 85 0.32 4.88 3.63
CA VAL A 85 0.74 6.28 3.83
C VAL A 85 2.25 6.39 3.73
N ALA A 86 3.01 5.52 4.40
CA ALA A 86 4.47 5.49 4.31
C ALA A 86 4.96 5.26 2.87
N ARG A 87 4.29 4.41 2.10
CA ARG A 87 4.56 4.20 0.66
C ARG A 87 4.30 5.48 -0.15
N ALA A 88 3.15 6.11 0.05
CA ALA A 88 2.78 7.34 -0.65
C ALA A 88 3.71 8.52 -0.31
N VAL A 89 4.05 8.69 0.97
CA VAL A 89 5.01 9.71 1.44
C VAL A 89 6.39 9.45 0.84
N ARG A 90 6.87 8.19 0.86
CA ARG A 90 8.13 7.83 0.19
C ARG A 90 8.10 8.22 -1.27
N ARG A 91 7.04 7.91 -2.02
CA ARG A 91 6.89 8.31 -3.43
C ARG A 91 6.92 9.83 -3.62
N ARG A 92 6.17 10.59 -2.81
CA ARG A 92 6.16 12.05 -2.86
C ARG A 92 7.53 12.65 -2.55
N LEU A 93 8.25 12.14 -1.57
CA LEU A 93 9.61 12.58 -1.27
C LEU A 93 10.58 12.21 -2.39
N ARG A 94 10.35 11.08 -3.08
CA ARG A 94 11.14 10.68 -4.25
C ARG A 94 10.94 11.61 -5.43
N ASP A 95 9.69 11.92 -5.75
CA ASP A 95 9.34 12.83 -6.84
C ASP A 95 9.63 14.31 -6.47
N GLY A 96 9.60 14.66 -5.18
CA GLY A 96 9.84 16.01 -4.68
C GLY A 96 11.29 16.48 -4.80
N GLY A 97 12.25 15.54 -4.86
CA GLY A 97 13.64 15.85 -5.23
C GLY A 97 13.77 16.41 -6.65
N ARG A 98 12.89 16.01 -7.57
CA ARG A 98 12.82 16.54 -8.96
C ARG A 98 12.20 17.94 -9.06
N ARG A 99 11.71 18.52 -7.96
CA ARG A 99 11.12 19.87 -7.89
C ARG A 99 11.89 20.84 -7.00
N ARG A 100 13.15 20.56 -6.66
CA ARG A 100 13.96 21.63 -6.06
C ARG A 100 14.28 22.63 -7.18
N PRO A 101 13.75 23.87 -7.15
CA PRO A 101 14.36 24.93 -7.95
C PRO A 101 15.83 24.94 -7.54
N ARG A 102 16.74 24.98 -8.54
CA ARG A 102 18.19 25.16 -8.36
C ARG A 102 18.42 26.05 -7.14
N ARG A 103 18.78 25.45 -6.00
CA ARG A 103 19.21 26.27 -4.87
C ARG A 103 20.49 26.92 -5.36
N PRO A 104 20.63 28.26 -5.29
CA PRO A 104 21.93 28.87 -5.43
C PRO A 104 22.85 28.13 -4.46
N ARG A 105 23.91 27.53 -4.98
CA ARG A 105 24.95 26.86 -4.20
C ARG A 105 25.53 27.92 -3.28
N VAL A 106 25.02 28.02 -2.05
CA VAL A 106 25.72 28.71 -0.97
C VAL A 106 26.94 27.83 -0.73
N PRO A 107 28.17 28.31 -0.97
CA PRO A 107 29.35 27.49 -0.73
C PRO A 107 29.44 27.28 0.77
N SER A 108 28.94 26.14 1.27
CA SER A 108 29.44 25.59 2.52
C SER A 108 30.84 25.10 2.19
N ALA A 109 31.83 25.85 2.65
CA ALA A 109 33.26 25.55 2.57
C ALA A 109 33.61 24.34 3.45
N VAL A 110 33.08 23.18 3.07
CA VAL A 110 33.75 21.91 3.32
C VAL A 110 34.35 21.56 1.97
N GLU A 111 35.65 21.72 1.86
CA GLU A 111 36.43 21.19 0.73
C GLU A 111 36.37 19.66 0.83
N GLU A 112 35.26 19.08 0.38
CA GLU A 112 35.25 17.68 -0.03
C GLU A 112 36.13 17.61 -1.29
N GLU A 113 37.28 16.95 -1.17
CA GLU A 113 38.09 16.62 -2.34
C GLU A 113 37.18 15.95 -3.38
N PRO A 114 37.32 16.29 -4.68
CA PRO A 114 36.52 15.66 -5.71
C PRO A 114 36.80 14.16 -5.68
N GLU A 115 35.85 13.39 -5.16
CA GLU A 115 35.89 11.93 -5.25
C GLU A 115 36.13 11.53 -6.73
N PRO A 116 36.88 10.46 -7.01
CA PRO A 116 37.13 10.04 -8.38
C PRO A 116 35.84 9.55 -9.06
N GLU A 117 35.71 9.75 -10.38
CA GLU A 117 34.52 9.39 -11.20
C GLU A 117 34.06 7.94 -11.00
N GLU A 118 35.02 7.02 -10.94
CA GLU A 118 34.78 5.59 -10.75
C GLU A 118 34.08 5.27 -9.42
N ASP A 119 34.38 6.03 -8.35
CA ASP A 119 33.75 5.84 -7.05
C ASP A 119 32.27 6.25 -7.07
N VAL A 120 31.90 7.30 -7.81
CA VAL A 120 30.49 7.68 -7.95
C VAL A 120 29.73 6.70 -8.83
N ALA A 121 30.32 6.21 -9.91
CA ALA A 121 29.71 5.16 -10.71
C ALA A 121 29.39 3.94 -9.83
N ARG A 122 30.36 3.49 -9.03
CA ARG A 122 30.17 2.37 -8.09
C ARG A 122 29.08 2.65 -7.06
N ARG A 123 29.10 3.82 -6.40
CA ARG A 123 28.06 4.21 -5.42
C ARG A 123 26.68 4.29 -6.06
N ALA A 124 26.56 4.76 -7.31
CA ALA A 124 25.29 4.84 -8.03
C ALA A 124 24.73 3.45 -8.33
N ILE A 125 25.59 2.52 -8.77
CA ILE A 125 25.22 1.12 -9.00
C ILE A 125 24.82 0.43 -7.67
N ASP A 126 25.62 0.59 -6.62
CA ASP A 126 25.32 0.01 -5.30
C ASP A 126 23.99 0.53 -4.74
N ALA A 127 23.70 1.82 -4.90
CA ALA A 127 22.43 2.41 -4.50
C ALA A 127 21.25 1.89 -5.34
N ALA A 128 21.45 1.65 -6.63
CA ALA A 128 20.45 1.11 -7.54
C ALA A 128 20.13 -0.38 -7.26
N LEU A 129 21.09 -1.14 -6.73
CA LEU A 129 20.91 -2.55 -6.37
C LEU A 129 20.02 -2.77 -5.15
N VAL A 130 20.00 -1.85 -4.19
CA VAL A 130 19.25 -1.97 -2.91
C VAL A 130 17.77 -2.39 -3.10
N PRO A 131 16.93 -1.70 -3.91
CA PRO A 131 15.52 -2.04 -4.06
C PRO A 131 15.27 -3.32 -4.87
N LEU A 132 16.29 -3.87 -5.54
CA LEU A 132 16.15 -5.01 -6.43
C LEU A 132 16.43 -6.36 -5.74
N ARG A 133 16.96 -6.37 -4.51
CA ARG A 133 17.34 -7.59 -3.79
C ARG A 133 16.13 -8.42 -3.36
N GLU A 134 15.14 -7.76 -2.78
CA GLU A 134 13.92 -8.39 -2.25
C GLU A 134 12.70 -7.53 -2.64
N PRO A 135 12.30 -7.53 -3.93
CA PRO A 135 11.24 -6.67 -4.41
C PRO A 135 9.86 -7.20 -3.97
N VAL A 136 9.04 -6.31 -3.40
CA VAL A 136 7.61 -6.59 -3.12
C VAL A 136 6.73 -6.36 -4.35
N ASP A 137 7.12 -5.40 -5.20
CA ASP A 137 6.43 -5.04 -6.45
C ASP A 137 7.48 -4.75 -7.52
N ALA A 138 7.43 -5.48 -8.63
CA ALA A 138 8.45 -5.41 -9.68
C ALA A 138 8.57 -4.00 -10.30
N ARG A 139 7.41 -3.38 -10.60
CA ARG A 139 7.35 -2.03 -11.16
C ARG A 139 7.99 -1.01 -10.24
N GLU A 140 7.62 -1.02 -8.96
CA GLU A 140 8.16 -0.07 -8.01
C GLU A 140 9.66 -0.28 -7.75
N ALA A 141 10.12 -1.53 -7.68
CA ALA A 141 11.53 -1.86 -7.47
C ALA A 141 12.42 -1.25 -8.57
N VAL A 142 12.03 -1.41 -9.84
CA VAL A 142 12.74 -0.82 -10.98
C VAL A 142 12.71 0.71 -10.95
N ILE A 143 11.54 1.32 -10.68
CA ILE A 143 11.43 2.78 -10.55
C ILE A 143 12.33 3.30 -9.42
N GLU A 144 12.36 2.58 -8.31
CA GLU A 144 13.14 2.94 -7.14
C GLU A 144 14.66 2.80 -7.38
N ALA A 145 15.08 1.77 -8.11
CA ALA A 145 16.48 1.55 -8.52
C ALA A 145 16.99 2.73 -9.35
N TYR A 146 16.28 3.07 -10.42
CA TYR A 146 16.64 4.17 -11.30
C TYR A 146 16.68 5.51 -10.55
N VAL A 147 15.70 5.78 -9.69
CA VAL A 147 15.68 7.02 -8.91
C VAL A 147 16.80 7.08 -7.86
N ARG A 148 17.24 5.95 -7.30
CA ARG A 148 18.42 5.93 -6.41
C ARG A 148 19.71 6.19 -7.17
N MET A 149 19.87 5.62 -8.37
CA MET A 149 20.99 5.91 -9.26
C MET A 149 21.06 7.42 -9.58
N GLU A 150 19.94 8.02 -10.04
CA GLU A 150 19.87 9.46 -10.35
C GLU A 150 20.29 10.33 -9.17
N ARG A 151 19.96 9.93 -7.93
CA ARG A 151 20.31 10.70 -6.72
C ARG A 151 21.80 10.72 -6.46
N VAL A 152 22.47 9.59 -6.60
CA VAL A 152 23.92 9.52 -6.40
C VAL A 152 24.63 10.31 -7.50
N LEU A 153 24.18 10.16 -8.75
CA LEU A 153 24.73 10.94 -9.87
C LEU A 153 24.54 12.46 -9.69
N ALA A 154 23.43 12.88 -9.07
CA ALA A 154 23.19 14.30 -8.77
C ALA A 154 24.25 14.92 -7.82
N GLU A 155 24.95 14.13 -7.01
CA GLU A 155 26.02 14.62 -6.13
C GLU A 155 27.21 15.20 -6.94
N ARG A 156 27.40 14.73 -8.18
CA ARG A 156 28.42 15.23 -9.14
C ARG A 156 27.86 16.22 -10.17
N ALA A 157 26.72 16.85 -9.89
CA ALA A 157 26.02 17.71 -10.85
C ALA A 157 25.55 16.97 -12.13
N LEU A 158 25.51 15.63 -12.11
CA LEU A 158 24.90 14.79 -13.15
C LEU A 158 23.42 14.54 -12.83
N GLU A 159 22.74 15.54 -12.28
CA GLU A 159 21.30 15.51 -12.01
C GLU A 159 20.50 15.56 -13.32
N ARG A 160 19.37 14.84 -13.38
CA ARG A 160 18.46 14.90 -14.53
C ARG A 160 17.74 16.25 -14.59
N GLN A 161 17.88 16.98 -15.68
CA GLN A 161 17.41 18.35 -15.84
C GLN A 161 15.99 18.39 -16.40
N ALA A 162 14.93 18.48 -15.59
CA ALA A 162 13.57 18.55 -16.15
C ALA A 162 13.40 19.78 -17.08
N PRO A 163 12.89 19.63 -18.33
CA PRO A 163 12.17 18.49 -18.90
C PRO A 163 13.00 17.49 -19.77
N GLU A 164 14.18 17.08 -19.33
CA GLU A 164 15.01 16.04 -19.98
C GLU A 164 14.33 14.66 -19.89
N ALA A 165 14.31 13.90 -20.98
CA ALA A 165 13.80 12.53 -21.03
C ALA A 165 14.81 11.52 -20.44
N PRO A 166 14.39 10.31 -20.00
CA PRO A 166 15.31 9.32 -19.43
C PRO A 166 16.40 8.87 -20.40
N ARG A 167 16.09 8.65 -21.68
CA ARG A 167 17.10 8.39 -22.71
C ARG A 167 18.07 9.55 -22.94
N GLU A 168 17.56 10.79 -23.00
CA GLU A 168 18.43 11.98 -23.14
C GLU A 168 19.39 12.13 -21.94
N TYR A 169 18.88 11.86 -20.74
CA TYR A 169 19.68 11.81 -19.52
C TYR A 169 20.75 10.75 -19.57
N LEU A 170 20.39 9.53 -20.00
CA LEU A 170 21.30 8.42 -20.18
C LEU A 170 22.44 8.82 -21.14
N ASP A 171 22.11 9.32 -22.33
CA ASP A 171 23.11 9.74 -23.32
C ASP A 171 24.09 10.77 -22.75
N ARG A 172 23.61 11.67 -21.88
CA ARG A 172 24.47 12.65 -21.21
C ARG A 172 25.36 12.01 -20.15
N VAL A 173 24.82 11.14 -19.31
CA VAL A 173 25.59 10.43 -18.27
C VAL A 173 26.65 9.52 -18.90
N LEU A 174 26.35 8.86 -20.02
CA LEU A 174 27.29 7.97 -20.71
C LEU A 174 28.50 8.67 -21.33
N ARG A 175 28.51 10.00 -21.40
CA ARG A 175 29.69 10.77 -21.83
C ARG A 175 30.74 10.91 -20.72
N GLU A 176 30.39 10.55 -19.49
CA GLU A 176 31.31 10.54 -18.34
C GLU A 176 32.16 9.26 -18.33
N GLN A 177 33.43 9.37 -17.95
CA GLN A 177 34.32 8.20 -17.91
C GLN A 177 33.91 7.24 -16.79
N GLY A 178 34.05 5.94 -17.03
CA GLY A 178 33.72 4.92 -16.03
C GLY A 178 32.24 4.62 -15.87
N MET A 179 31.36 5.06 -16.78
CA MET A 179 29.95 4.67 -16.76
C MET A 179 29.70 3.35 -17.54
N PRO A 180 29.06 2.33 -16.94
CA PRO A 180 28.83 1.05 -17.60
C PRO A 180 27.60 1.11 -18.54
N GLU A 181 27.85 1.42 -19.82
CA GLU A 181 26.83 1.69 -20.84
C GLU A 181 25.71 0.66 -20.92
N ARG A 182 26.06 -0.62 -21.04
CA ARG A 182 25.10 -1.71 -21.17
C ARG A 182 24.11 -1.73 -19.99
N SER A 183 24.63 -1.65 -18.78
CA SER A 183 23.85 -1.78 -17.55
C SER A 183 22.95 -0.57 -17.30
N LEU A 184 23.44 0.64 -17.58
CA LEU A 184 22.65 1.86 -17.48
C LEU A 184 21.56 1.92 -18.55
N THR A 185 21.84 1.41 -19.75
CA THR A 185 20.84 1.27 -20.82
C THR A 185 19.73 0.32 -20.39
N ALA A 186 20.06 -0.90 -19.94
CA ALA A 186 19.08 -1.89 -19.50
C ALA A 186 18.21 -1.36 -18.35
N LEU A 187 18.81 -0.69 -17.36
CA LEU A 187 18.05 -0.09 -16.26
C LEU A 187 17.12 1.04 -16.76
N THR A 188 17.58 1.86 -17.70
CA THR A 188 16.78 2.97 -18.26
C THR A 188 15.59 2.45 -19.08
N GLU A 189 15.77 1.40 -19.87
CA GLU A 189 14.68 0.77 -20.63
C GLU A 189 13.62 0.17 -19.71
N LEU A 190 14.04 -0.59 -18.69
CA LEU A 190 13.14 -1.13 -17.69
C LEU A 190 12.40 -0.03 -16.92
N PHE A 191 13.09 1.07 -16.60
CA PHE A 191 12.49 2.23 -15.96
C PHE A 191 11.41 2.88 -16.83
N GLU A 192 11.67 3.07 -18.13
CA GLU A 192 10.70 3.66 -19.04
C GLU A 192 9.45 2.80 -19.17
N GLU A 193 9.61 1.48 -19.33
CA GLU A 193 8.50 0.53 -19.32
C GLU A 193 7.74 0.63 -17.99
N ALA A 194 8.44 0.53 -16.86
CA ALA A 194 7.83 0.59 -15.53
C ALA A 194 7.12 1.92 -15.24
N ARG A 195 7.58 3.04 -15.78
CA ARG A 195 7.02 4.37 -15.48
C ARG A 195 5.93 4.81 -16.44
N PHE A 196 6.09 4.55 -17.73
CA PHE A 196 5.24 5.13 -18.77
C PHE A 196 4.32 4.12 -19.45
N SER A 197 4.62 2.83 -19.36
CA SER A 197 3.77 1.78 -19.92
C SER A 197 2.62 1.41 -18.98
N ARG A 198 1.48 1.06 -19.59
CA ARG A 198 0.32 0.48 -18.91
C ARG A 198 0.41 -1.06 -18.84
N HIS A 199 1.33 -1.67 -19.57
CA HIS A 199 1.52 -3.12 -19.54
C HIS A 199 2.04 -3.57 -18.17
N PRO A 200 1.68 -4.77 -17.68
CA PRO A 200 2.28 -5.33 -16.48
C PRO A 200 3.80 -5.44 -16.65
N VAL A 201 4.54 -5.07 -15.61
CA VAL A 201 6.00 -5.28 -15.57
C VAL A 201 6.24 -6.73 -15.14
N PRO A 202 7.01 -7.53 -15.90
CA PRO A 202 7.29 -8.91 -15.53
C PRO A 202 7.96 -9.03 -14.15
N ASP A 203 7.64 -10.09 -13.41
CA ASP A 203 8.19 -10.34 -12.08
C ASP A 203 9.71 -10.59 -12.11
N GLU A 204 10.26 -10.97 -13.28
CA GLU A 204 11.68 -11.19 -13.52
C GLU A 204 12.45 -9.88 -13.75
N ALA A 205 11.76 -8.76 -14.03
CA ALA A 205 12.41 -7.49 -14.36
C ALA A 205 13.40 -7.00 -13.28
N PRO A 206 13.11 -7.07 -11.97
CA PRO A 206 14.08 -6.72 -10.94
C PRO A 206 15.31 -7.64 -10.93
N ALA A 207 15.12 -8.94 -11.21
CA ALA A 207 16.23 -9.89 -11.28
C ALA A 207 17.12 -9.61 -12.50
N HIS A 208 16.53 -9.28 -13.65
CA HIS A 208 17.27 -8.87 -14.84
C HIS A 208 18.05 -7.56 -14.60
N ALA A 209 17.40 -6.53 -14.06
CA ALA A 209 18.06 -5.27 -13.70
C ALA A 209 19.22 -5.50 -12.71
N ARG A 210 19.00 -6.36 -11.70
CA ARG A 210 20.02 -6.72 -10.72
C ARG A 210 21.22 -7.38 -11.37
N ALA A 211 21.02 -8.35 -12.26
CA ALA A 211 22.10 -9.03 -12.96
C ALA A 211 22.94 -8.06 -13.81
N GLU A 212 22.30 -7.15 -14.54
CA GLU A 212 23.00 -6.15 -15.36
C GLU A 212 23.80 -5.17 -14.48
N LEU A 213 23.27 -4.77 -13.32
CA LEU A 213 23.98 -3.90 -12.37
C LEU A 213 25.09 -4.62 -11.59
N GLU A 214 24.93 -5.91 -11.28
CA GLU A 214 25.98 -6.75 -10.69
C GLU A 214 27.15 -6.91 -11.66
N HIS A 215 26.86 -7.15 -12.95
CA HIS A 215 27.88 -7.16 -13.99
C HIS A 215 28.61 -5.81 -14.09
N ALA A 216 27.87 -4.69 -14.00
CA ALA A 216 28.45 -3.36 -13.96
C ALA A 216 29.45 -3.20 -12.80
N ARG A 217 29.07 -3.67 -11.62
CA ARG A 217 29.88 -3.61 -10.41
C ARG A 217 31.17 -4.42 -10.55
N GLU A 218 31.14 -5.55 -11.25
CA GLU A 218 32.32 -6.36 -11.56
C GLU A 218 33.25 -5.63 -12.53
N VAL A 219 32.72 -5.06 -13.62
CA VAL A 219 33.50 -4.30 -14.60
C VAL A 219 34.23 -3.12 -13.93
N LEU A 220 33.53 -2.36 -13.08
CA LEU A 220 34.09 -1.27 -12.29
C LEU A 220 35.03 -1.73 -11.17
N GLY A 221 35.01 -3.01 -10.80
CA GLY A 221 35.97 -3.58 -9.84
C GLY A 221 37.30 -3.93 -10.51
N VAL A 222 37.24 -4.40 -11.77
CA VAL A 222 38.42 -4.77 -12.57
C VAL A 222 39.21 -3.52 -13.00
N SER A 223 38.53 -2.43 -13.36
CA SER A 223 39.16 -1.17 -13.77
C SER A 223 39.94 -0.46 -12.65
N ALA A 224 39.58 -0.68 -11.39
CA ALA A 224 40.20 -0.05 -10.22
C ALA A 224 41.49 -0.75 -9.73
N THR A 225 41.92 -1.85 -10.37
CA THR A 225 43.13 -2.57 -9.98
C THR A 225 44.33 -2.08 -10.80
N PRO A 226 45.31 -1.36 -10.21
CA PRO A 226 46.47 -0.82 -10.91
C PRO A 226 47.50 -1.88 -11.33
#